data_AF-A0A918V045-F1
#
_entry.id   AF-A0A918V045-F1
#
_cell.length_a   1.000
_cell.length_b   1.000
_cell.length_c   1.000
_cell.angle_alpha   90.00
_cell.angle_beta   90.00
_cell.angle_gamma   90.00
#
_symmetry.space_group_name_H-M   'P 1'
#
loop_
_entity.id
_entity.type
_entity.pdbx_description
1 polymer ?
#
loop_
_entity_poly.entity_id
_entity_poly.type
_entity_poly.pdbx_seq_one_letter_code
_entity_poly.pdbx_strand_id
1 'polypeptide(L)' 'MPDNSPPDNGFKAQWELFLRHVVLDEPWRWDLLAGARGVQLAVLGLRSSAEGRRLPVPEVAL' A
#
# COMPACT_ATOMS: atom_id res chain seq x y z
N MET A 1 15.74 25.11 10.22
CA MET A 1 14.87 24.90 11.38
C MET A 1 14.15 23.57 11.17
N PRO A 2 14.17 22.60 12.10
CA PRO A 2 13.36 21.40 11.96
C PRO A 2 11.88 21.79 12.04
N ASP A 3 11.05 21.22 11.18
CA ASP A 3 9.59 21.35 11.29
C ASP A 3 9.13 20.45 12.44
N ASN A 4 8.72 21.08 13.54
CA ASN A 4 8.22 20.41 14.74
C ASN A 4 6.68 20.31 14.75
N SER A 5 6.03 20.54 13.60
CA SER A 5 4.58 20.41 13.51
C SER A 5 4.16 18.96 13.80
N PRO A 6 3.10 18.74 14.59
CA PRO A 6 2.58 17.40 14.81
C PRO A 6 2.21 16.77 13.46
N PRO A 7 2.52 15.48 13.25
CA PRO A 7 2.19 14.81 12.00
C PRO A 7 0.67 14.86 11.78
N ASP A 8 0.24 15.28 10.58
CA ASP A 8 -1.17 15.27 10.22
C ASP A 8 -1.70 13.83 10.20
N ASN A 9 -3.02 13.67 10.32
CA ASN A 9 -3.67 12.38 10.27
C ASN A 9 -3.43 11.71 8.90
N GLY A 10 -2.76 10.56 8.90
CA GLY A 10 -2.42 9.85 7.67
C GLY A 10 -3.62 9.41 6.83
N PHE A 11 -4.77 9.12 7.45
CA PHE A 11 -6.00 8.82 6.72
C PHE A 11 -6.55 10.06 6.02
N LYS A 12 -6.58 11.20 6.72
CA LYS A 12 -7.00 12.48 6.13
C LYS A 12 -6.11 12.84 4.94
N ALA A 13 -4.80 12.78 5.12
CA ALA A 13 -3.83 13.07 4.05
C ALA A 13 -4.01 12.15 2.83
N GLN A 14 -4.21 10.84 3.04
CA GLN A 14 -4.46 9.91 1.94
C GLN A 14 -5.80 10.18 1.24
N TRP A 15 -6.85 10.53 1.98
CA TRP A 15 -8.15 10.90 1.41
C TRP A 15 -8.05 12.17 0.55
N GLU A 16 -7.34 13.19 1.00
CA GLU A 16 -7.10 14.40 0.22
C GLU A 16 -6.37 14.07 -1.10
N LEU A 17 -5.35 13.21 -1.07
CA LEU A 17 -4.65 12.75 -2.27
C LEU A 17 -5.56 11.93 -3.20
N PHE A 18 -6.42 11.08 -2.66
CA PHE A 18 -7.36 10.28 -3.46
C PHE A 18 -8.37 11.17 -4.19
N LEU A 19 -8.93 12.17 -3.49
CA LEU A 19 -9.85 13.11 -4.11
C LEU A 19 -9.19 13.92 -5.23
N ARG A 20 -7.92 14.34 -5.03
CA ARG A 20 -7.13 15.00 -6.08
C ARG A 20 -6.88 14.09 -7.27
N HIS A 21 -6.54 12.83 -7.06
CA HIS A 21 -6.44 11.85 -8.14
C HIS A 21 -7.74 11.77 -8.95
N VAL A 22 -8.89 11.61 -8.27
CA VAL A 22 -10.18 11.44 -8.94
C VAL A 22 -10.63 12.69 -9.69
N VAL A 23 -10.42 13.88 -9.12
CA VAL A 23 -10.94 15.15 -9.67
C VAL A 23 -9.96 15.81 -10.65
N LEU A 24 -8.65 15.68 -10.41
CA LEU A 24 -7.59 16.38 -11.14
C LEU A 24 -6.71 15.45 -11.98
N ASP A 25 -7.00 14.15 -12.02
CA ASP A 25 -6.20 13.12 -12.71
C ASP A 25 -4.74 13.08 -12.25
N GLU A 26 -4.50 13.38 -10.97
CA GLU A 26 -3.15 13.31 -10.40
C GLU A 26 -2.65 11.87 -10.26
N PRO A 27 -1.32 11.61 -10.32
CA PRO A 27 -0.78 10.26 -10.21
C PRO A 27 -1.20 9.56 -8.91
N TRP A 28 -1.66 8.30 -9.03
CA TRP A 28 -2.12 7.50 -7.90
C TRP A 28 -1.43 6.15 -7.85
N ARG A 29 -0.79 5.85 -6.72
CA ARG A 29 -0.01 4.61 -6.52
C ARG A 29 -0.65 3.61 -5.56
N TRP A 30 -1.69 4.00 -4.86
CA TRP A 30 -2.38 3.18 -3.85
C TRP A 30 -3.68 2.60 -4.43
N ASP A 31 -3.58 2.03 -5.64
CA ASP A 31 -4.69 1.42 -6.35
C ASP A 31 -5.08 0.05 -5.75
N LEU A 32 -6.10 -0.57 -6.33
CA LEU A 32 -6.54 -1.89 -5.90
C LEU A 32 -5.47 -2.97 -6.14
N LEU A 33 -4.61 -2.81 -7.15
CA LEU A 33 -3.50 -3.72 -7.43
C LEU A 33 -2.42 -3.65 -6.33
N ALA A 34 -2.14 -2.46 -5.80
CA ALA A 34 -1.33 -2.28 -4.60
C ALA A 34 -1.94 -3.00 -3.39
N GLY A 35 -3.27 -2.94 -3.23
CA GLY A 35 -4.00 -3.73 -2.24
C GLY A 35 -3.82 -5.24 -2.43
N ALA A 36 -3.96 -5.73 -3.67
CA ALA A 36 -3.79 -7.15 -4.00
C ALA A 36 -2.38 -7.67 -3.69
N ARG A 37 -1.33 -6.87 -3.96
CA ARG A 37 0.06 -7.17 -3.54
C ARG A 37 0.17 -7.35 -2.02
N GLY A 38 -0.50 -6.51 -1.24
CA GLY A 38 -0.55 -6.65 0.22
C GLY A 38 -1.19 -7.97 0.67
N VAL A 39 -2.32 -8.34 0.09
CA VAL A 39 -3.00 -9.62 0.39
C VAL A 39 -2.13 -10.81 -0.01
N GLN A 40 -1.52 -10.79 -1.20
CA GLN A 40 -0.61 -11.84 -1.66
C GLN A 40 0.54 -12.04 -0.69
N LEU A 41 1.19 -10.95 -0.25
CA LEU A 41 2.27 -11.01 0.71
C LEU A 41 1.81 -11.59 2.06
N ALA A 42 0.63 -11.22 2.55
CA ALA A 42 0.09 -11.76 3.79
C ALA A 42 -0.16 -13.27 3.69
N VAL A 43 -0.77 -13.74 2.60
CA VAL A 43 -1.04 -15.17 2.36
C VAL A 43 0.27 -15.96 2.23
N LEU A 44 1.24 -15.45 1.47
CA LEU A 44 2.55 -16.08 1.34
C LEU A 44 3.31 -16.09 2.67
N GLY A 45 3.19 -15.04 3.49
CA GLY A 45 3.77 -14.97 4.81
C GLY A 45 3.24 -16.05 5.74
N LEU A 46 1.91 -16.25 5.77
CA LEU A 46 1.27 -17.32 6.55
C LEU A 46 1.78 -18.70 6.10
N ARG A 47 1.83 -18.94 4.78
CA ARG A 47 2.31 -20.20 4.23
C ARG A 47 3.80 -20.43 4.51
N SER A 48 4.62 -19.39 4.35
CA SER A 48 6.05 -19.43 4.65
C SER A 48 6.31 -19.79 6.11
N SER A 49 5.53 -19.21 7.03
CA SER A 49 5.60 -19.52 8.46
C SER A 49 5.22 -20.97 8.75
N ALA A 50 4.15 -21.48 8.14
CA ALA A 50 3.69 -22.86 8.34
C ALA A 50 4.68 -23.89 7.76
N GLU A 51 5.30 -23.59 6.62
CA GLU A 51 6.23 -24.51 5.93
C GLU A 51 7.70 -24.33 6.36
N GLY A 52 8.01 -23.35 7.21
CA GLY A 52 9.37 -23.09 7.70
C GLY A 52 10.37 -22.74 6.59
N ARG A 53 9.91 -22.25 5.44
CA ARG A 53 10.74 -21.95 4.27
C ARG A 53 10.34 -20.65 3.60
N ARG A 54 11.29 -20.03 2.91
CA ARG A 54 11.04 -18.84 2.09
C ARG A 54 10.24 -19.23 0.84
N LEU A 55 9.29 -18.37 0.48
CA LEU A 55 8.51 -18.48 -0.75
C LEU A 55 8.84 -17.30 -1.67
N PRO A 56 8.91 -17.50 -3.00
CA PRO A 56 8.98 -16.38 -3.93
C PRO A 56 7.68 -15.56 -3.85
N VAL A 57 7.81 -14.26 -4.02
CA VAL A 57 6.68 -13.33 -4.15
C VAL A 57 6.60 -12.94 -5.62
N PRO A 58 5.73 -13.56 -6.43
CA PRO A 58 5.62 -13.23 -7.85
C PRO A 58 4.93 -11.88 -8.04
N GLU A 59 5.28 -11.17 -9.12
CA GLU A 59 4.63 -9.91 -9.46
C GLU A 59 3.13 -10.10 -9.68
N VAL A 60 2.32 -9.17 -9.18
CA VAL A 60 0.87 -9.16 -9.40
C VAL A 60 0.60 -8.29 -10.62
N ALA A 61 0.04 -8.90 -11.67
CA ALA A 61 -0.34 -8.23 -12.91
C ALA A 61 -1.84 -8.43 -13.19
N LEU A 62 -2.38 -7.56 -14.06
CA LEU A 62 -3.74 -7.65 -14.60
C LEU A 62 -3.79 -8.54 -15.86
#